data_AF-A0A653KBV1-F1
#
_entry.id   AF-A0A653KBV1-F1
#
_cell.length_a   1.000
_cell.length_b   1.000
_cell.length_c   1.000
_cell.angle_alpha   90.00
_cell.angle_beta   90.00
_cell.angle_gamma   90.00
#
_symmetry.space_group_name_H-M   'P 1'
#
loop_
_entity.id
_entity.type
_entity.pdbx_description
1 polymer ?
#
loop_
_entity_poly.entity_id
_entity_poly.type
_entity_poly.pdbx_seq_one_letter_code
_entity_poly.pdbx_strand_id
1 'polypeptide(L)'
;MSMITLEPSRYMKRKTFGFENCKAIKKSVPFVEAKYGEYTHRVRHVTLITFQNKSHFSVKCWCGMSMNFGGSSKGQGMFVNEPSEGRPMCATCEGRAIGAGLLGVREIAGREVRFRVYGGRS
;
A
#
# COMPACT_ATOMS: atom_id res chain seq x y z
N MET A 1 -2.67 3.31 -18.49
CA MET A 1 -2.81 3.13 -17.03
C MET A 1 -2.15 1.81 -16.63
N SER A 2 -1.02 1.84 -15.92
CA SER A 2 -0.31 0.64 -15.48
C SER A 2 -0.73 0.25 -14.06
N MET A 3 -1.46 -0.87 -13.94
CA MET A 3 -1.73 -1.47 -12.63
C MET A 3 -0.52 -2.25 -12.14
N ILE A 4 -0.29 -2.26 -10.83
CA ILE A 4 0.69 -3.12 -10.17
C ILE A 4 0.03 -4.43 -9.72
N THR A 5 0.79 -5.52 -9.79
CA THR A 5 0.42 -6.79 -9.16
C THR A 5 0.78 -6.73 -7.68
N LEU A 6 -0.15 -7.18 -6.83
CA LEU A 6 0.00 -7.17 -5.39
C LEU A 6 0.10 -8.60 -4.86
N GLU A 7 1.13 -8.83 -4.05
CA GLU A 7 1.19 -10.01 -3.20
C GLU A 7 0.18 -9.88 -2.05
N PRO A 8 -0.43 -10.99 -1.59
CA PRO A 8 -1.31 -10.96 -0.44
C PRO A 8 -0.55 -10.52 0.83
N SER A 9 -1.21 -9.71 1.65
CA SER A 9 -0.64 -9.31 2.94
C SER A 9 -0.53 -10.51 3.87
N ARG A 10 0.64 -10.70 4.49
CA ARG A 10 0.82 -11.68 5.59
C ARG A 10 -0.12 -11.41 6.77
N TYR A 11 -0.57 -10.16 6.92
CA TYR A 11 -1.45 -9.70 7.99
C TYR A 11 -2.94 -9.88 7.70
N MET A 12 -3.31 -10.64 6.66
CA MET A 12 -4.71 -11.02 6.41
C MET A 12 -5.32 -11.89 7.51
N LYS A 13 -4.47 -12.56 8.31
CA LYS A 13 -4.89 -13.42 9.43
C LYS A 13 -5.26 -12.60 10.67
N ARG A 14 -6.27 -11.73 10.61
CA ARG A 14 -6.72 -11.02 11.82
C ARG A 14 -7.67 -11.90 12.62
N LYS A 15 -7.21 -12.34 13.80
CA LYS A 15 -7.99 -13.17 14.75
C LYS A 15 -9.37 -12.60 15.08
N THR A 16 -9.54 -11.27 15.02
CA THR A 16 -10.75 -10.56 15.45
C THR A 16 -11.85 -10.41 14.41
N PHE A 17 -11.57 -10.58 13.10
CA PHE A 17 -12.55 -10.30 12.04
C PHE A 17 -13.01 -11.54 11.27
N GLY A 18 -12.39 -12.70 11.48
CA GLY A 18 -12.63 -13.87 10.63
C GLY A 18 -11.93 -13.74 9.27
N PHE A 19 -11.45 -14.88 8.75
CA PHE A 19 -10.78 -14.93 7.45
C PHE A 19 -11.75 -14.75 6.29
N GLU A 20 -12.98 -15.22 6.47
CA GLU A 20 -14.10 -15.14 5.54
C GLU A 20 -14.46 -13.69 5.17
N ASN A 21 -14.15 -12.75 6.07
CA ASN A 21 -14.43 -11.33 5.92
C ASN A 21 -13.28 -10.54 5.29
N CYS A 22 -12.15 -11.19 4.98
CA CYS A 22 -10.94 -10.56 4.47
C CYS A 22 -10.54 -11.14 3.11
N LYS A 23 -10.59 -10.34 2.04
CA LYS A 23 -10.18 -10.75 0.69
C LYS A 23 -8.95 -9.99 0.20
N ALA A 24 -7.92 -10.71 -0.23
CA ALA A 24 -6.74 -10.11 -0.86
C ALA A 24 -7.10 -9.52 -2.22
N ILE A 25 -6.72 -8.27 -2.46
CA ILE A 25 -6.82 -7.67 -3.78
C ILE A 25 -5.52 -7.91 -4.54
N LYS A 26 -5.64 -8.41 -5.78
CA LYS A 26 -4.50 -8.87 -6.61
C LYS A 26 -3.85 -7.77 -7.43
N LYS A 27 -4.57 -6.68 -7.71
CA LYS A 27 -4.09 -5.58 -8.55
C LYS A 27 -4.62 -4.25 -8.02
N SER A 28 -3.82 -3.21 -8.15
CA SER A 28 -4.20 -1.83 -7.83
C SER A 28 -3.38 -0.87 -8.68
N VAL A 29 -3.75 0.40 -8.66
CA VAL A 29 -2.84 1.47 -9.09
C VAL A 29 -1.68 1.60 -8.09
N PRO A 30 -0.53 2.15 -8.49
CA PRO A 30 0.68 2.14 -7.65
C PRO A 30 0.59 3.00 -6.39
N PHE A 31 -0.28 4.01 -6.36
CA PHE A 31 -0.26 5.03 -5.31
C PHE A 31 -1.60 5.22 -4.62
N VAL A 32 -1.51 5.73 -3.40
CA VAL A 32 -2.65 6.20 -2.61
C VAL A 32 -2.35 7.52 -1.95
N GLU A 33 -3.38 8.35 -1.84
CA GLU A 33 -3.33 9.65 -1.19
C GLU A 33 -4.48 9.77 -0.19
N ALA A 34 -4.21 10.29 1.00
CA ALA A 34 -5.28 10.75 1.88
C ALA A 34 -5.71 12.14 1.41
N LYS A 35 -7.01 12.44 1.48
CA LYS A 35 -7.54 13.76 1.15
C LYS A 35 -6.81 14.89 1.90
N TYR A 36 -6.54 14.67 3.18
CA TYR A 36 -5.83 15.59 4.07
C TYR A 36 -4.36 15.18 4.29
N GLY A 37 -3.85 14.24 3.50
CA GLY A 37 -2.45 13.81 3.56
C GLY A 37 -1.56 14.73 2.73
N GLU A 38 -0.37 14.99 3.25
CA GLU A 38 0.66 15.79 2.58
C GLU A 38 1.43 14.96 1.53
N TYR A 39 1.60 13.66 1.78
CA TYR A 39 2.43 12.79 0.94
C TYR A 39 1.60 11.81 0.12
N THR A 40 2.11 11.50 -1.07
CA THR A 40 1.67 10.35 -1.85
C THR A 40 2.41 9.10 -1.36
N HIS A 41 1.67 8.03 -1.09
CA HIS A 41 2.22 6.77 -0.60
C HIS A 41 2.13 5.68 -1.66
N ARG A 42 3.12 4.77 -1.67
CA ARG A 42 3.11 3.61 -2.55
C ARG A 42 2.38 2.43 -1.92
N VAL A 43 1.44 1.88 -2.67
CA VAL A 43 0.68 0.68 -2.29
C VAL A 43 1.61 -0.53 -2.21
N ARG A 44 1.48 -1.30 -1.13
CA ARG A 44 2.19 -2.58 -0.96
C ARG A 44 1.24 -3.75 -0.92
N HIS A 45 0.15 -3.63 -0.16
CA HIS A 45 -0.91 -4.64 -0.09
C HIS A 45 -2.26 -3.95 0.05
N VAL A 46 -3.30 -4.59 -0.49
CA VAL A 46 -4.69 -4.14 -0.33
C VAL A 46 -5.54 -5.32 0.09
N THR A 47 -6.36 -5.13 1.13
CA THR A 47 -7.30 -6.12 1.63
C THR A 47 -8.70 -5.52 1.63
N LEU A 48 -9.66 -6.17 1.00
CA LEU A 48 -11.07 -5.85 1.17
C LEU A 48 -11.57 -6.49 2.46
N ILE A 49 -12.11 -5.66 3.36
CA ILE A 49 -12.69 -6.10 4.63
C ILE A 49 -14.19 -5.85 4.55
N THR A 50 -14.98 -6.91 4.77
CA THR A 50 -16.44 -6.87 4.81
C THR A 50 -16.92 -7.22 6.21
N PHE A 51 -17.75 -6.37 6.82
CA PHE A 51 -18.28 -6.61 8.16
C PHE A 51 -19.67 -5.98 8.31
N GLN A 52 -20.65 -6.77 8.75
CA GLN A 52 -22.03 -6.31 9.05
C GLN A 52 -22.60 -5.35 7.98
N ASN A 53 -22.62 -5.80 6.72
CA ASN A 53 -23.10 -5.05 5.54
C ASN A 53 -22.32 -3.78 5.17
N LYS A 54 -21.13 -3.56 5.75
CA LYS A 54 -20.21 -2.49 5.37
C LYS A 54 -18.93 -3.10 4.81
N SER A 55 -18.32 -2.42 3.85
CA SER A 55 -17.04 -2.83 3.28
C SER A 55 -16.08 -1.65 3.18
N HIS A 56 -14.81 -1.91 3.44
CA HIS A 56 -13.73 -0.95 3.19
C HIS A 56 -12.47 -1.68 2.72
N PHE A 57 -11.63 -0.98 1.98
CA PHE A 57 -10.29 -1.43 1.66
C PHE A 57 -9.33 -0.99 2.76
N SER A 58 -8.59 -1.94 3.33
CA SER A 58 -7.42 -1.65 4.15
C SER A 58 -6.16 -1.77 3.31
N VAL A 59 -5.48 -0.66 3.12
CA VAL A 59 -4.24 -0.54 2.35
C VAL A 59 -3.07 -0.50 3.31
N LYS A 60 -2.04 -1.29 3.02
CA LYS A 60 -0.74 -1.20 3.66
C LYS A 60 0.24 -0.59 2.66
N CYS A 61 0.88 0.50 3.06
CA CYS A 61 1.87 1.21 2.26
C CYS A 61 3.28 0.66 2.54
N TRP A 62 4.22 0.91 1.62
CA TRP A 62 5.62 0.49 1.77
C TRP A 62 6.31 1.09 3.00
N CYS A 63 5.95 2.32 3.39
CA CYS A 63 6.43 2.94 4.62
C CYS A 63 5.95 2.25 5.91
N GLY A 64 4.93 1.39 5.84
CA GLY A 64 4.30 0.74 7.00
C GLY A 64 2.98 1.39 7.43
N MET A 65 2.67 2.57 6.89
CA MET A 65 1.38 3.23 7.11
C MET A 65 0.22 2.35 6.65
N SER A 66 -0.89 2.44 7.38
CA SER A 66 -2.13 1.73 7.05
C SER A 66 -3.23 2.74 6.84
N MET A 67 -3.99 2.59 5.76
CA MET A 67 -5.05 3.51 5.39
C MET A 67 -6.31 2.71 5.07
N ASN A 68 -7.46 3.20 5.51
CA ASN A 68 -8.75 2.58 5.24
C ASN A 68 -9.53 3.47 4.27
N PHE A 69 -10.04 2.86 3.20
CA PHE A 69 -10.79 3.53 2.13
C PHE A 69 -12.17 2.90 2.00
N GLY A 70 -13.21 3.72 1.99
CA GLY A 70 -14.61 3.25 1.94
C GLY A 70 -15.35 3.47 3.26
N GLY A 71 -16.68 3.56 3.17
CA GLY A 71 -17.56 4.02 4.25
C GLY A 71 -17.92 5.51 4.12
N SER A 72 -19.09 5.90 4.61
CA SER A 72 -19.72 7.21 4.35
C SER A 72 -19.10 8.40 5.10
N SER A 73 -18.15 8.22 6.03
CA SER A 73 -17.72 9.32 6.90
C SER A 73 -16.26 9.34 7.36
N LYS A 74 -15.49 8.25 7.25
CA LYS A 74 -14.13 8.19 7.83
C LYS A 74 -13.15 7.46 6.91
N GLY A 75 -12.62 8.17 5.91
CA GLY A 75 -11.55 7.66 5.04
C GLY A 75 -11.71 8.10 3.60
N GLN A 76 -11.66 9.41 3.34
CA GLN A 76 -11.55 9.92 1.98
C GLN A 76 -10.07 9.88 1.61
N GLY A 77 -9.67 8.79 0.96
CA GLY A 77 -8.44 8.76 0.21
C GLY A 77 -8.72 8.27 -1.20
N MET A 78 -7.75 8.46 -2.09
CA MET A 78 -7.88 8.09 -3.49
C MET A 78 -6.75 7.16 -3.88
N PHE A 79 -7.09 6.18 -4.70
CA PHE A 79 -6.14 5.37 -5.45
C PHE A 79 -5.80 6.15 -6.72
N VAL A 80 -4.52 6.44 -6.95
CA VAL A 80 -4.07 7.26 -8.08
C VAL A 80 -2.96 6.54 -8.86
N ASN A 81 -2.95 6.74 -10.19
CA ASN A 81 -1.93 6.16 -11.07
C ASN A 81 -0.61 6.93 -10.98
N GLU A 82 -0.69 8.23 -10.75
CA GLU A 82 0.41 9.16 -10.64
C GLU A 82 0.17 10.05 -9.43
N PRO A 83 1.23 10.55 -8.76
CA PRO A 83 1.08 11.50 -7.67
C PRO A 83 0.32 12.75 -8.14
N SER A 84 -0.59 13.25 -7.30
CA SER A 84 -1.28 14.51 -7.58
C SER A 84 -0.27 15.65 -7.69
N GLU A 85 -0.58 16.63 -8.54
CA GLU A 85 0.29 17.79 -8.75
C GLU A 85 0.64 18.48 -7.43
N GLY A 86 1.94 18.77 -7.25
CA GLY A 86 2.46 19.41 -6.04
C GLY A 86 2.55 18.53 -4.79
N ARG A 87 2.09 17.27 -4.82
CA ARG A 87 2.26 16.35 -3.68
C ARG A 87 3.59 15.60 -3.74
N PRO A 88 4.44 15.72 -2.71
CA PRO A 88 5.68 14.95 -2.65
C PRO A 88 5.43 13.45 -2.40
N MET A 89 6.29 12.62 -2.98
CA MET A 89 6.32 11.19 -2.68
C MET A 89 6.90 10.91 -1.29
N CYS A 90 6.30 9.97 -0.57
CA CYS A 90 6.84 9.50 0.71
C CYS A 90 8.20 8.82 0.50
N ALA A 91 9.27 9.42 1.00
CA ALA A 91 10.65 8.93 0.81
C ALA A 91 10.85 7.47 1.28
N THR A 92 10.24 7.08 2.40
CA THR A 92 10.33 5.70 2.91
C THR A 92 9.60 4.70 2.00
N CYS A 93 8.50 5.11 1.37
CA CYS A 93 7.82 4.27 0.38
C CYS A 93 8.71 4.03 -0.83
N GLU A 94 9.27 5.11 -1.40
CA GLU A 94 10.13 5.02 -2.58
C GLU A 94 11.40 4.22 -2.29
N GLY A 95 12.14 4.56 -1.23
CA GLY A 95 13.38 3.85 -0.89
C GLY A 95 13.19 2.35 -0.67
N ARG A 96 12.09 1.93 -0.04
CA ARG A 96 11.79 0.49 0.15
C ARG A 96 11.32 -0.20 -1.13
N ALA A 97 10.60 0.49 -2.01
CA ALA A 97 10.18 -0.06 -3.29
C ALA A 97 11.37 -0.24 -4.25
N ILE A 98 12.28 0.75 -4.29
CA ILE A 98 13.56 0.67 -4.99
C ILE A 98 14.36 -0.51 -4.42
N GLY A 99 14.56 -0.56 -3.10
CA GLY A 99 15.30 -1.66 -2.47
C GLY A 99 14.68 -3.05 -2.67
N ALA A 100 13.36 -3.13 -2.90
CA ALA A 100 12.69 -4.38 -3.25
C ALA A 100 12.88 -4.77 -4.73
N GLY A 101 13.36 -3.86 -5.58
CA GLY A 101 13.49 -4.02 -7.02
C GLY A 101 12.19 -3.87 -7.79
N LEU A 102 11.17 -3.23 -7.22
CA LEU A 102 9.88 -3.07 -7.90
C LEU A 102 9.94 -2.09 -9.07
N LEU A 103 10.92 -1.18 -9.07
CA LEU A 103 11.07 -0.14 -10.09
C LEU A 103 12.14 -0.50 -11.13
N GLY A 104 12.64 -1.74 -11.14
CA GLY A 104 13.75 -2.18 -12.00
C GLY A 104 15.12 -1.67 -11.54
N VAL A 105 15.19 -0.48 -10.97
CA VAL A 105 16.40 0.11 -10.40
C VAL A 105 16.50 -0.22 -8.91
N ARG A 106 17.67 -0.68 -8.44
CA ARG A 106 17.98 -0.98 -7.04
C ARG A 106 19.08 -0.09 -6.51
N GLU A 107 19.00 1.20 -6.81
CA GLU A 107 20.06 2.15 -6.50
C GLU A 107 19.48 3.45 -5.95
N ILE A 108 20.14 4.02 -4.94
CA ILE A 108 19.88 5.38 -4.46
C ILE A 108 21.23 6.10 -4.41
N ALA A 109 21.35 7.18 -5.20
CA ALA A 109 22.57 7.99 -5.28
C ALA A 109 23.85 7.17 -5.54
N GLY A 110 23.87 6.32 -6.58
CA GLY A 110 25.06 5.54 -6.94
C GLY A 110 25.29 4.28 -6.10
N ARG A 111 24.44 4.01 -5.10
CA ARG A 111 24.64 2.90 -4.15
C ARG A 111 23.53 1.88 -4.26
N GLU A 112 23.92 0.60 -4.40
CA GLU A 112 22.97 -0.50 -4.37
C GLU A 112 22.20 -0.50 -3.05
N VAL A 113 20.87 -0.60 -3.14
CA VAL A 113 19.99 -0.71 -1.98
C VAL A 113 19.20 -2.00 -2.03
N ARG A 114 19.06 -2.65 -0.87
CA ARG A 114 18.27 -3.87 -0.72
C ARG A 114 17.27 -3.69 0.41
N PHE A 115 16.03 -4.04 0.13
CA PHE A 115 14.99 -4.04 1.14
C PHE A 115 14.88 -5.43 1.77
N ARG A 116 14.98 -5.48 3.10
CA ARG A 116 14.69 -6.68 3.90
C ARG A 116 13.50 -6.40 4.80
N VAL A 117 12.50 -7.28 4.77
CA VAL A 117 11.41 -7.25 5.75
C VAL A 117 11.95 -7.76 7.09
N TYR A 118 11.82 -6.96 8.15
CA TYR A 118 12.15 -7.42 9.49
C TYR A 118 11.29 -8.66 9.84
N GLY A 119 11.94 -9.78 10.17
CA GLY A 119 11.27 -11.07 10.45
C GLY A 119 10.93 -11.95 9.24
N GLY A 120 11.36 -11.60 8.02
CA GLY A 120 11.31 -12.49 6.86
C GLY A 120 12.71 -13.02 6.52
N ARG A 121 12.88 -14.34 6.40
CA ARG A 121 14.06 -14.91 5.71
C ARG A 121 14.03 -14.44 4.26
N SER A 122 15.17 -13.91 3.82
CA SER A 122 15.50 -13.55 2.44
C SER A 122 15.42 -14.76 1.53
#